data_AF-A0A7Y5M8R0-F1
#
_entry.id   AF-A0A7Y5M8R0-F1
#
_cell.length_a   1.000
_cell.length_b   1.000
_cell.length_c   1.000
_cell.angle_alpha   90.00
_cell.angle_beta   90.00
_cell.angle_gamma   90.00
#
_symmetry.space_group_name_H-M   'P 1'
#
loop_
_entity.id
_entity.type
_entity.pdbx_description
1 polymer ?
#
loop_
_entity_poly.entity_id
_entity_poly.type
_entity_poly.pdbx_seq_one_letter_code
_entity_poly.pdbx_strand_id
1 'polypeptide(L)'
;MISNVTSSTATGGTSASAKTDSATDPAAAQDRFLKLLVAQLNNQDPMNPLDNAQMTSQIAQINTVTGIQQLNETVKGLAGQFAAQQLMQGSAMVGRQVLVEGNSLALDSETHQATGAFDLAGSAA
;
A
#
# COMPACT_ATOMS: atom_id res chain seq x y z
N MET A 1 -20.48 28.50 10.36
CA MET A 1 -21.01 27.31 11.07
C MET A 1 -20.60 26.09 10.26
N ILE A 2 -19.64 25.32 10.74
CA ILE A 2 -19.15 24.11 10.07
C ILE A 2 -19.60 22.94 10.94
N SER A 3 -20.55 22.14 10.48
CA SER A 3 -21.05 20.96 11.18
C SER A 3 -20.29 19.74 10.69
N ASN A 4 -19.39 19.23 11.54
CA ASN A 4 -18.74 17.93 11.35
C ASN A 4 -19.70 16.82 11.78
N VAL A 5 -20.31 16.12 10.82
CA VAL A 5 -21.13 14.93 11.11
C VAL A 5 -20.17 13.75 11.31
N THR A 6 -19.87 13.46 12.58
CA THR A 6 -19.28 12.19 13.01
C THR A 6 -20.43 11.19 13.19
N SER A 7 -20.64 10.30 12.22
CA SER A 7 -21.52 9.15 12.40
C SER A 7 -20.71 7.97 12.93
N SER A 8 -20.66 7.88 14.26
CA SER A 8 -20.38 6.64 14.99
C SER A 8 -21.64 5.79 15.00
N THR A 9 -21.66 4.68 14.26
CA THR A 9 -22.62 3.59 14.48
C THR A 9 -21.84 2.31 14.69
N ALA A 10 -21.97 1.78 15.91
CA ALA A 10 -21.41 0.52 16.35
C ALA A 10 -22.30 -0.67 15.93
N THR A 11 -21.63 -1.78 15.61
CA THR A 11 -22.01 -3.17 15.88
C THR A 11 -23.27 -3.75 15.22
N GLY A 12 -23.05 -4.59 14.20
CA GLY A 12 -23.98 -5.61 13.74
C GLY A 12 -23.22 -6.70 13.01
N GLY A 13 -22.95 -7.81 13.70
CA GLY A 13 -22.23 -8.94 13.15
C GLY A 13 -22.99 -9.61 12.02
N THR A 14 -22.38 -9.64 10.85
CA THR A 14 -22.58 -10.70 9.87
C THR A 14 -21.19 -11.20 9.49
N SER A 15 -20.79 -12.31 10.12
CA SER A 15 -19.70 -13.15 9.63
C SER A 15 -20.12 -13.68 8.26
N ALA A 16 -19.91 -12.87 7.22
CA ALA A 16 -19.78 -13.37 5.87
C ALA A 16 -18.49 -14.19 5.87
N SER A 17 -18.62 -15.48 6.17
CA SER A 17 -17.64 -16.48 5.79
C SER A 17 -17.50 -16.37 4.28
N ALA A 18 -16.57 -15.54 3.83
CA ALA A 18 -16.04 -15.61 2.49
C ALA A 18 -15.51 -17.03 2.35
N LYS A 19 -16.31 -17.91 1.74
CA LYS A 19 -15.76 -19.07 1.07
C LYS A 19 -14.83 -18.48 0.03
N THR A 20 -13.55 -18.40 0.37
CA THR A 20 -12.49 -18.27 -0.62
C THR A 20 -12.64 -19.48 -1.51
N ASP A 21 -13.29 -19.28 -2.66
CA ASP A 21 -13.37 -20.27 -3.71
C ASP A 21 -11.94 -20.74 -3.99
N SER A 22 -11.63 -21.96 -3.57
CA SER A 22 -10.33 -22.60 -3.77
C SER A 22 -9.99 -22.84 -5.24
N ALA A 23 -10.80 -22.30 -6.15
CA ALA A 23 -10.59 -22.28 -7.60
C ALA A 23 -9.66 -21.14 -8.05
N THR A 24 -9.45 -20.10 -7.23
CA THR A 24 -8.58 -18.96 -7.57
C THR A 24 -7.29 -18.93 -6.76
N ASP A 25 -7.01 -19.96 -5.96
CA ASP A 25 -5.76 -20.05 -5.22
C ASP A 25 -4.63 -20.55 -6.16
N PRO A 26 -3.66 -19.70 -6.52
CA PRO A 26 -2.54 -20.10 -7.37
C PRO A 26 -1.75 -21.27 -6.77
N ALA A 27 -1.71 -21.41 -5.44
CA ALA A 27 -1.07 -22.55 -4.77
C ALA A 27 -1.85 -23.85 -5.01
N ALA A 28 -3.18 -23.82 -4.95
CA ALA A 28 -4.03 -24.99 -5.24
C ALA A 28 -3.94 -25.43 -6.72
N ALA A 29 -3.78 -24.47 -7.62
CA ALA A 29 -3.60 -24.72 -9.05
C ALA A 29 -2.21 -25.33 -9.35
N GLN A 30 -1.17 -24.86 -8.66
CA GLN A 30 0.19 -25.42 -8.73
C GLN A 30 0.27 -26.83 -8.12
N ASP A 31 -0.42 -27.08 -7.02
CA ASP A 31 -0.53 -28.41 -6.40
C ASP A 31 -1.28 -29.42 -7.29
N ARG A 32 -2.31 -28.98 -8.01
CA ARG A 32 -2.98 -29.80 -9.02
C ARG A 32 -2.07 -30.12 -10.19
N PHE A 33 -1.28 -29.15 -10.67
CA PHE A 33 -0.28 -29.40 -11.72
C PHE A 33 0.76 -30.43 -11.28
N LEU A 34 1.34 -30.29 -10.08
CA LEU A 34 2.31 -31.26 -9.56
C LEU A 34 1.70 -32.65 -9.36
N LYS A 35 0.45 -32.73 -8.89
CA LYS A 35 -0.28 -34.02 -8.80
C LYS A 35 -0.53 -34.64 -10.17
N LEU A 36 -0.85 -33.85 -11.19
CA LEU A 36 -1.03 -34.33 -12.56
C LEU A 36 0.30 -34.74 -13.20
N LEU A 37 1.40 -34.02 -12.93
CA LEU A 37 2.75 -34.38 -13.36
C LEU A 37 3.18 -35.73 -12.75
N VAL A 38 2.94 -35.92 -11.46
CA VAL A 38 3.22 -37.18 -10.75
C VAL A 38 2.29 -38.31 -11.23
N ALA A 39 1.01 -38.01 -11.51
CA ALA A 39 0.07 -38.98 -12.06
C ALA A 39 0.43 -39.41 -13.48
N GLN A 40 0.94 -38.51 -14.33
CA GLN A 40 1.42 -38.83 -15.69
C GLN A 40 2.69 -39.69 -15.67
N LEU A 41 3.53 -39.52 -14.65
CA LEU A 41 4.70 -40.38 -14.41
C LEU A 41 4.29 -41.78 -13.92
N ASN A 42 3.12 -41.90 -13.25
CA ASN A 42 2.61 -43.15 -12.67
C ASN A 42 1.62 -43.91 -13.58
N ASN A 43 0.95 -43.25 -14.52
CA ASN A 43 -0.09 -43.87 -15.36
C ASN A 43 -0.13 -43.21 -16.75
N GLN A 44 0.71 -43.69 -17.68
CA GLN A 44 0.66 -43.29 -19.09
C GLN A 44 -0.61 -43.86 -19.77
N ASP A 45 -1.76 -43.22 -19.55
CA ASP A 45 -2.96 -43.40 -20.37
C ASP A 45 -3.14 -42.17 -21.29
N PRO A 46 -3.14 -42.32 -22.63
CA PRO A 46 -2.82 -41.23 -23.58
C PRO A 46 -3.95 -40.24 -23.88
N MET A 47 -5.07 -40.25 -23.15
CA MET A 47 -6.31 -39.57 -23.58
C MET A 47 -6.69 -38.32 -22.75
N ASN A 48 -5.77 -37.37 -22.62
CA ASN A 48 -6.02 -35.93 -22.86
C ASN A 48 -4.83 -35.04 -22.41
N PRO A 49 -3.79 -34.89 -23.23
CA PRO A 49 -2.75 -33.88 -23.01
C PRO A 49 -3.22 -32.43 -23.27
N LEU A 50 -4.43 -32.22 -23.82
CA LEU A 50 -4.95 -30.90 -24.21
C LEU A 50 -5.45 -30.03 -23.04
N ASP A 51 -5.97 -30.62 -21.97
CA ASP A 51 -6.50 -29.88 -20.80
C ASP A 51 -5.37 -29.23 -19.96
N ASN A 52 -4.24 -29.92 -19.85
CA ASN A 52 -3.09 -29.47 -19.04
C ASN A 52 -2.41 -28.20 -19.60
N ALA A 53 -2.32 -28.07 -20.93
CA ALA A 53 -1.74 -26.88 -21.56
C ALA A 53 -2.63 -25.64 -21.38
N GLN A 54 -3.95 -25.82 -21.49
CA GLN A 54 -4.92 -24.73 -21.37
C GLN A 54 -5.09 -24.26 -19.92
N MET A 55 -5.02 -25.18 -18.95
CA MET A 55 -4.99 -24.87 -17.52
C MET A 55 -3.67 -24.19 -17.12
N THR A 56 -2.52 -24.63 -17.65
CA THR A 56 -1.22 -23.98 -17.38
C THR A 56 -1.18 -22.54 -17.88
N SER A 57 -1.76 -22.27 -19.06
CA SER A 57 -1.88 -20.91 -19.59
C SER A 57 -2.74 -20.01 -18.71
N GLN A 58 -3.86 -20.52 -18.19
CA GLN A 58 -4.70 -19.80 -17.22
C GLN A 58 -3.98 -19.58 -15.87
N ILE A 59 -3.20 -20.55 -15.38
CA ILE A 59 -2.38 -20.37 -14.18
C ILE A 59 -1.31 -19.31 -14.38
N ALA A 60 -0.64 -19.28 -15.54
CA ALA A 60 0.34 -18.25 -15.84
C ALA A 60 -0.29 -16.84 -15.84
N GLN A 61 -1.50 -16.71 -16.37
CA GLN A 61 -2.27 -15.46 -16.31
C GLN A 61 -2.65 -15.09 -14.87
N ILE A 62 -3.14 -16.04 -14.07
CA ILE A 62 -3.48 -15.82 -12.66
C ILE A 62 -2.24 -15.42 -11.85
N ASN A 63 -1.13 -16.13 -11.99
CA ASN A 63 0.13 -15.81 -11.32
C ASN A 63 0.67 -14.43 -11.68
N THR A 64 0.49 -14.00 -12.92
CA THR A 64 0.88 -12.65 -13.35
C THR A 64 0.01 -11.60 -12.66
N VAL A 65 -1.31 -11.81 -12.58
CA VAL A 65 -2.23 -10.89 -11.89
C VAL A 65 -1.97 -10.85 -10.38
N THR A 66 -1.76 -12.01 -9.75
CA THR A 66 -1.42 -12.10 -8.33
C THR A 66 -0.07 -11.44 -8.05
N GLY A 67 0.92 -11.63 -8.92
CA GLY A 67 2.21 -10.96 -8.84
C GLY A 67 2.07 -9.43 -8.92
N ILE A 68 1.24 -8.92 -9.84
CA ILE A 68 0.93 -7.48 -9.94
C ILE A 68 0.22 -6.98 -8.67
N GLN A 69 -0.71 -7.74 -8.10
CA GLN A 69 -1.37 -7.38 -6.84
C GLN A 69 -0.38 -7.31 -5.67
N GLN A 70 0.52 -8.29 -5.54
CA GLN A 70 1.58 -8.27 -4.53
C GLN A 70 2.53 -7.09 -4.71
N LEU A 71 2.88 -6.76 -5.96
CA LEU A 71 3.68 -5.56 -6.26
C LEU A 71 2.93 -4.29 -5.85
N ASN A 72 1.64 -4.19 -6.13
CA ASN A 72 0.84 -3.04 -5.73
C ASN A 72 0.79 -2.87 -4.20
N GLU A 73 0.57 -3.96 -3.47
CA GLU A 73 0.56 -3.94 -2.00
C GLU A 73 1.94 -3.56 -1.43
N THR A 74 3.02 -4.06 -2.04
CA THR A 74 4.39 -3.70 -1.64
C THR A 74 4.66 -2.21 -1.85
N VAL A 75 4.25 -1.66 -2.99
CA VAL A 75 4.39 -0.22 -3.30
C VAL A 75 3.55 0.63 -2.34
N LYS A 76 2.34 0.19 -2.00
CA LYS A 76 1.48 0.86 -1.02
C LYS A 76 2.08 0.83 0.38
N GLY A 77 2.67 -0.30 0.78
CA GLY A 77 3.40 -0.43 2.04
C GLY A 77 4.60 0.51 2.12
N LEU A 78 5.37 0.60 1.03
CA LEU A 78 6.50 1.53 0.92
C LEU A 78 6.05 2.99 1.02
N ALA A 79 4.97 3.38 0.34
CA ALA A 79 4.41 4.72 0.44
C ALA A 79 3.96 5.05 1.88
N GLY A 80 3.37 4.08 2.58
CA GLY A 80 3.00 4.20 3.99
C GLY A 80 4.22 4.41 4.90
N GLN A 81 5.32 3.69 4.67
CA GLN A 81 6.58 3.90 5.39
C GLN A 81 7.18 5.29 5.14
N PHE A 82 7.18 5.76 3.89
CA PHE A 82 7.63 7.11 3.57
C PHE A 82 6.79 8.18 4.28
N ALA A 83 5.46 8.03 4.29
CA ALA A 83 4.57 8.94 5.02
C ALA A 83 4.85 8.94 6.53
N ALA A 84 5.10 7.77 7.12
CA ALA A 84 5.47 7.66 8.53
C ALA A 84 6.83 8.33 8.83
N GLN A 85 7.82 8.20 7.93
CA GLN A 85 9.10 8.90 8.07
C GLN A 85 8.94 10.42 8.00
N GLN A 86 8.10 10.93 7.09
CA GLN A 86 7.82 12.36 6.98
C GLN A 86 7.08 12.89 8.23
N LEU A 87 6.16 12.10 8.79
CA LEU A 87 5.51 12.43 10.05
C LEU A 87 6.50 12.47 11.22
N MET A 88 7.44 11.53 11.29
CA MET A 88 8.51 11.56 12.32
C MET A 88 9.38 12.82 12.19
N GLN A 89 9.76 13.21 10.97
CA GLN A 89 10.48 14.48 10.74
C GLN A 89 9.64 15.70 11.16
N GLY A 90 8.35 15.71 10.86
CA GLY A 90 7.42 16.75 11.32
C GLY A 90 7.25 16.79 12.83
N SER A 91 7.20 15.63 13.50
CA SER A 91 7.10 15.55 14.96
C SER A 91 8.33 16.14 15.67
N ALA A 92 9.51 16.01 15.06
CA ALA A 92 10.74 16.63 15.56
C ALA A 92 10.73 18.17 15.42
N MET A 93 9.82 18.75 14.64
CA MET A 93 9.62 20.19 14.53
C MET A 93 8.62 20.73 15.56
N VAL A 94 7.87 19.87 16.26
CA VAL A 94 6.97 20.30 17.34
C VAL A 94 7.80 20.92 18.47
N GLY A 95 7.50 22.17 18.82
CA GLY A 95 8.26 22.93 19.81
C GLY A 95 9.54 23.58 19.29
N ARG A 96 9.83 23.50 17.98
CA ARG A 96 10.89 24.26 17.32
C ARG A 96 10.33 25.45 16.56
N GLN A 97 11.09 26.54 16.51
CA GLN A 97 10.77 27.68 15.65
C GLN A 97 11.11 27.32 14.19
N VAL A 98 10.17 27.52 13.26
CA VAL A 98 10.41 27.37 11.83
C VAL A 98 10.22 28.72 11.14
N LEU A 99 11.11 29.02 10.19
CA LEU A 99 10.97 30.17 9.31
C LEU A 99 10.08 29.78 8.14
N VAL A 100 9.05 30.58 7.88
CA VAL A 100 8.13 30.37 6.76
C VAL A 100 8.12 31.64 5.93
N GLU A 101 8.03 31.49 4.62
CA GLU A 101 7.91 32.63 3.73
C GLU A 101 6.61 33.40 4.00
N GLY A 102 6.72 34.71 4.19
CA GLY A 102 5.58 35.56 4.47
C GLY A 102 5.98 37.02 4.70
N ASN A 103 4.98 37.90 4.66
CA ASN A 103 5.15 39.34 4.86
C ASN A 103 4.73 39.82 6.25
N SER A 104 4.37 38.90 7.15
CA SER A 104 3.94 39.20 8.51
C SER A 104 4.95 38.67 9.52
N LEU A 105 5.37 39.51 10.46
CA LEU A 105 6.25 39.13 11.56
C LEU A 105 5.42 39.11 12.85
N ALA A 106 5.39 37.97 13.54
CA ALA A 106 4.75 37.86 14.84
C ALA A 106 5.69 38.47 15.90
N LEU A 107 5.16 39.37 16.73
CA LEU A 107 5.88 39.95 17.85
C LEU A 107 5.60 39.11 19.10
N ASP A 108 6.65 38.62 19.76
CA ASP A 108 6.52 37.94 21.03
C ASP A 108 6.16 38.95 22.13
N SER A 109 5.03 38.74 22.80
CA SER A 109 4.46 39.70 23.77
C SER A 109 5.21 39.74 25.11
N GLU A 110 6.00 38.71 25.44
CA GLU A 110 6.78 38.69 26.67
C GLU A 110 8.15 39.35 26.47
N THR A 111 8.83 39.02 25.37
CA THR A 111 10.20 39.48 25.09
C THR A 111 10.26 40.76 24.25
N HIS A 112 9.12 41.21 23.71
CA HIS A 112 9.00 42.38 22.82
C HIS A 112 9.95 42.32 21.62
N GLN A 113 10.28 41.11 21.16
CA GLN A 113 11.21 40.87 20.06
C GLN A 113 10.50 40.13 18.92
N ALA A 114 10.89 40.46 17.69
CA ALA A 114 10.42 39.80 16.48
C ALA A 114 11.64 39.32 15.69
N THR A 115 11.66 38.03 15.37
CA THR A 115 12.76 37.37 14.64
C THR A 115 12.32 37.02 13.23
N GLY A 116 13.14 37.40 12.25
CA GLY A 116 12.95 37.08 10.83
C GLY A 116 14.30 36.93 10.14
N ALA A 117 14.27 36.30 8.97
CA ALA A 117 15.43 36.13 8.11
C ALA A 117 15.07 36.51 6.68
N PHE A 118 16.02 37.08 5.95
CA PHE A 118 15.90 37.35 4.53
C PHE A 118 16.84 36.40 3.79
N ASP A 119 16.30 35.66 2.83
CA ASP A 119 17.11 34.92 1.85
C ASP A 119 17.30 35.82 0.62
N LEU A 120 18.55 36.10 0.27
CA LEU A 120 18.91 36.89 -0.91
C LEU A 120 19.58 36.00 -1.94
N ALA A 121 19.07 36.03 -3.17
CA ALA A 121 19.62 35.24 -4.29
C ALA A 121 21.05 35.66 -4.72
N GLY A 122 21.59 36.75 -4.18
CA GLY A 122 22.93 37.25 -4.48
C GLY A 122 23.40 38.27 -3.44
N SER A 123 24.66 38.67 -3.54
CA SER A 123 25.26 39.65 -2.63
C SER A 123 24.50 40.97 -2.67
N ALA A 124 24.09 41.47 -1.49
CA ALA A 124 23.58 42.83 -1.35
C ALA A 124 24.73 43.83 -1.57
N ALA A 125 24.53 44.78 -2.48
CA ALA A 125 25.49 45.85 -2.81
C ALA A 125 25.28 47.09 -1.95
#